data_AF-A0AAN9SVW3-F1
#
_entry.id   AF-A0AAN9SVW3-F1
#
_cell.length_a   1.000
_cell.length_b   1.000
_cell.length_c   1.000
_cell.angle_alpha   90.00
_cell.angle_beta   90.00
_cell.angle_gamma   90.00
#
_symmetry.space_group_name_H-M   'P 1'
#
loop_
_entity.id
_entity.type
_entity.pdbx_description
1 polymer ?
#
loop_
_entity_poly.entity_id
_entity_poly.type
_entity_poly.pdbx_seq_one_letter_code
_entity_poly.pdbx_strand_id
1 'polypeptide(L)'
;MNMGRRFVFVMAFCLLLSRLSSSQSDDISCSQAIPLLFPCRLYLIGSSDISSDCCVAVNTVNQLANTTEIRRNLCACFKSVANIIGVVPEKSRQLPQLCNISLSFPIDPSLDCNS
;
A
#
# COMPACT_ATOMS: atom_id res chain seq x y z
N MET A 1 -22.13 2.06 38.53
CA MET A 1 -22.63 2.16 37.14
C MET A 1 -21.72 3.13 36.37
N ASN A 2 -20.74 2.65 35.60
CA ASN A 2 -19.95 3.49 34.67
C ASN A 2 -19.10 2.69 33.66
N MET A 3 -19.05 1.36 33.76
CA MET A 3 -18.28 0.49 32.85
C MET A 3 -18.92 0.42 31.44
N GLY A 4 -20.26 0.34 31.38
CA GLY A 4 -20.99 0.30 30.11
C GLY A 4 -20.90 1.60 29.31
N ARG A 5 -20.81 2.76 29.98
CA ARG A 5 -20.72 4.06 29.29
C ARG A 5 -19.35 4.22 28.59
N ARG A 6 -18.27 3.76 29.21
CA ARG A 6 -16.92 3.75 28.61
C ARG A 6 -16.84 2.80 27.40
N PHE A 7 -17.44 1.61 27.51
CA PHE A 7 -17.51 0.66 26.40
C PHE A 7 -18.31 1.21 25.22
N VAL A 8 -19.42 1.90 25.49
CA VAL A 8 -20.22 2.57 24.45
C VAL A 8 -19.44 3.69 23.76
N PHE A 9 -18.66 4.50 24.50
CA PHE A 9 -17.81 5.53 23.90
C PHE A 9 -16.68 4.96 23.05
N VAL A 10 -16.02 3.88 23.50
CA VAL A 10 -14.95 3.22 22.73
C VAL A 10 -15.50 2.57 21.46
N MET A 11 -16.63 1.87 21.56
CA MET A 11 -17.32 1.28 20.40
C MET A 11 -17.83 2.35 19.44
N ALA A 12 -18.43 3.44 19.93
CA ALA A 12 -18.89 4.55 19.10
C ALA A 12 -17.73 5.27 18.41
N PHE A 13 -16.58 5.43 19.07
CA PHE A 13 -15.38 6.01 18.47
C PHE A 13 -14.76 5.10 17.40
N CYS A 14 -14.68 3.79 17.67
CA CYS A 14 -14.28 2.80 16.65
C CYS A 14 -15.22 2.83 15.44
N LEU A 15 -16.54 2.91 15.65
CA LEU A 15 -17.53 2.97 14.56
C LEU A 15 -17.49 4.30 13.80
N LEU A 16 -17.18 5.42 14.45
CA LEU A 16 -16.97 6.73 13.80
C LEU A 16 -15.70 6.75 12.95
N LEU A 17 -14.61 6.11 13.40
CA LEU A 17 -13.40 5.90 12.59
C LEU A 17 -13.64 4.93 11.42
N SER A 18 -14.54 3.96 11.59
CA SER A 18 -14.92 3.01 10.53
C SER A 18 -15.73 3.68 9.41
N ARG A 19 -16.44 4.79 9.70
CA ARG A 19 -17.27 5.52 8.73
C ARG A 19 -16.45 6.31 7.71
N LEU A 20 -15.15 6.55 7.95
CA LEU A 20 -14.26 7.26 7.01
C LEU A 20 -13.63 6.36 5.94
N SER A 21 -13.87 5.05 5.94
CA SER A 21 -13.39 4.15 4.89
C SER A 21 -14.44 3.11 4.58
N SER A 22 -15.45 3.53 3.83
CA SER A 22 -16.41 2.61 3.21
C SER A 22 -16.71 3.05 1.78
N SER A 23 -15.66 3.19 0.97
CA SER A 23 -15.77 2.81 -0.43
C SER A 23 -15.74 1.28 -0.47
N GLN A 24 -16.90 0.64 -0.27
CA GLN A 24 -17.13 -0.71 -0.77
C GLN A 24 -17.25 -0.62 -2.29
N SER A 25 -16.13 -0.37 -2.93
CA SER A 25 -15.88 -0.74 -4.32
C SER A 25 -15.09 -2.05 -4.25
N ASP A 26 -15.23 -2.92 -5.25
CA ASP A 26 -14.44 -4.15 -5.47
C ASP A 26 -12.95 -3.82 -5.74
N ASP A 27 -12.36 -3.02 -4.87
CA ASP A 27 -11.27 -2.11 -5.15
C ASP A 27 -10.25 -2.22 -4.03
N ILE A 28 -8.99 -2.46 -4.39
CA ILE A 28 -7.95 -2.75 -3.41
C ILE A 28 -7.63 -1.51 -2.57
N SER A 29 -7.74 -1.67 -1.26
CA SER A 29 -7.38 -0.63 -0.30
C SER A 29 -5.90 -0.68 0.11
N CYS A 30 -5.37 0.43 0.61
CA CYS A 30 -4.01 0.52 1.16
C CYS A 30 -3.72 -0.58 2.21
N SER A 31 -4.65 -0.82 3.13
CA SER A 31 -4.53 -1.85 4.18
C SER A 31 -4.45 -3.27 3.63
N GLN A 32 -5.00 -3.52 2.44
CA GLN A 32 -4.93 -4.80 1.73
C GLN A 32 -3.66 -4.90 0.88
N ALA A 33 -3.20 -3.80 0.29
CA ALA A 33 -2.04 -3.79 -0.60
C ALA A 33 -0.69 -3.90 0.14
N ILE A 34 -0.57 -3.25 1.30
CA ILE A 34 0.63 -3.30 2.14
C ILE A 34 1.10 -4.73 2.44
N PRO A 35 0.25 -5.63 2.98
CA PRO A 35 0.68 -6.99 3.29
C PRO A 35 1.03 -7.81 2.04
N LEU A 36 0.44 -7.51 0.88
CA LEU A 36 0.82 -8.18 -0.38
C LEU A 36 2.28 -7.89 -0.75
N LEU A 37 2.78 -6.68 -0.47
CA LEU A 37 4.15 -6.27 -0.77
C LEU A 37 5.19 -6.70 0.27
N PHE A 38 4.80 -7.44 1.31
CA PHE A 38 5.72 -7.92 2.34
C PHE A 38 6.93 -8.71 1.79
N PRO A 39 6.79 -9.56 0.75
CA PRO A 39 7.91 -10.26 0.13
C PRO A 39 8.97 -9.32 -0.47
N CYS A 40 8.61 -8.07 -0.79
CA CYS A 40 9.52 -7.08 -1.34
C CYS A 40 10.33 -6.33 -0.29
N ARG A 41 9.95 -6.41 1.00
CA ARG A 41 10.48 -5.55 2.06
C ARG A 41 12.01 -5.53 2.11
N LEU A 42 12.64 -6.71 2.13
CA LEU A 42 14.10 -6.82 2.27
C LEU A 42 14.85 -6.27 1.04
N TYR A 43 14.30 -6.45 -0.15
CA TYR A 43 14.86 -5.85 -1.36
C TYR A 43 14.72 -4.32 -1.35
N LEU A 44 13.53 -3.82 -0.98
CA LEU A 44 13.22 -2.39 -0.97
C LEU A 44 14.09 -1.58 0.02
N ILE A 45 14.51 -2.18 1.13
CA ILE A 45 15.45 -1.56 2.09
C ILE A 45 16.93 -1.83 1.76
N GLY A 46 17.20 -2.53 0.66
CA GLY A 46 18.57 -2.83 0.20
C GLY A 46 19.29 -3.93 0.99
N SER A 47 18.58 -4.76 1.76
CA SER A 47 19.17 -5.84 2.54
C SER A 47 19.21 -7.20 1.82
N SER A 48 18.53 -7.33 0.68
CA SER A 48 18.56 -8.56 -0.14
C SER A 48 18.40 -8.27 -1.62
N ASP A 49 18.68 -9.28 -2.43
CA ASP A 49 18.24 -9.31 -3.83
C ASP A 49 16.72 -9.51 -3.93
N ILE A 50 16.21 -9.27 -5.14
CA ILE A 50 14.79 -9.38 -5.45
C ILE A 50 14.37 -10.86 -5.52
N SER A 51 13.25 -11.21 -4.87
CA SER A 51 12.66 -12.55 -4.98
C SER A 51 11.60 -12.59 -6.07
N SER A 52 11.36 -13.78 -6.63
CA SER A 52 10.23 -14.02 -7.54
C SER A 52 8.88 -13.67 -6.89
N ASP A 53 8.69 -14.00 -5.61
CA ASP A 53 7.48 -13.66 -4.86
C ASP A 53 7.22 -12.15 -4.79
N CYS A 54 8.29 -11.34 -4.72
CA CYS A 54 8.15 -9.89 -4.75
C CYS A 54 7.60 -9.43 -6.11
N CYS A 55 8.11 -9.98 -7.21
CA CYS A 55 7.61 -9.64 -8.54
C CYS A 55 6.14 -10.07 -8.74
N VAL A 56 5.78 -11.25 -8.25
CA VAL A 56 4.37 -11.70 -8.26
C VAL A 56 3.49 -10.73 -7.49
N ALA A 57 3.90 -10.36 -6.28
CA ALA A 57 3.17 -9.41 -5.43
C ALA A 57 2.99 -8.03 -6.10
N VAL A 58 4.06 -7.46 -6.66
CA VAL A 58 4.01 -6.17 -7.37
C VAL A 58 3.06 -6.25 -8.57
N ASN A 59 3.11 -7.34 -9.33
CA ASN A 59 2.20 -7.54 -10.45
C ASN A 59 0.73 -7.65 -9.99
N THR A 60 0.47 -8.39 -8.92
CA THR A 60 -0.89 -8.52 -8.35
C THR A 60 -1.43 -7.15 -7.91
N VAL A 61 -0.64 -6.36 -7.19
CA VAL A 61 -1.06 -5.00 -6.80
C VAL A 61 -1.31 -4.13 -8.03
N ASN A 62 -0.45 -4.22 -9.06
CA ASN A 62 -0.62 -3.48 -10.31
C ASN A 62 -1.92 -3.86 -11.05
N GLN A 63 -2.27 -5.16 -11.07
CA GLN A 63 -3.51 -5.65 -11.67
C GLN A 63 -4.76 -5.31 -10.87
N LEU A 64 -4.64 -5.09 -9.56
CA LEU A 64 -5.77 -4.68 -8.73
C LEU A 64 -6.00 -3.16 -8.78
N ALA A 65 -4.97 -2.38 -9.13
CA ALA A 65 -5.03 -0.94 -9.34
C ALA A 65 -5.67 -0.54 -10.70
N ASN A 66 -6.92 -0.96 -10.92
CA ASN A 66 -7.64 -0.85 -12.18
C ASN A 66 -8.23 0.54 -12.50
N THR A 67 -8.36 1.43 -11.52
CA THR A 67 -8.84 2.81 -11.76
C THR A 67 -7.82 3.84 -11.34
N THR A 68 -7.89 5.04 -11.91
CA THR A 68 -7.02 6.16 -11.56
C THR A 68 -7.13 6.52 -10.08
N GLU A 69 -8.33 6.43 -9.50
CA GLU A 69 -8.54 6.71 -8.08
C GLU A 69 -7.77 5.72 -7.20
N ILE A 70 -7.82 4.41 -7.49
CA ILE A 70 -7.05 3.39 -6.76
C ILE A 70 -5.57 3.68 -6.84
N ARG A 71 -5.07 3.97 -8.05
CA ARG A 71 -3.64 4.20 -8.30
C ARG A 71 -3.11 5.35 -7.46
N ARG A 72 -3.87 6.45 -7.37
CA ARG A 72 -3.53 7.61 -6.54
C ARG A 72 -3.53 7.27 -5.05
N ASN A 73 -4.57 6.56 -4.60
CA ASN A 73 -4.70 6.13 -3.20
C ASN A 73 -3.56 5.18 -2.79
N LEU A 74 -3.24 4.19 -3.62
CA LEU A 74 -2.13 3.26 -3.39
C LEU A 74 -0.77 3.96 -3.47
N CYS A 75 -0.57 4.87 -4.41
CA CYS A 75 0.67 5.65 -4.48
C CYS A 75 0.88 6.45 -3.20
N ALA A 76 -0.12 7.20 -2.73
CA ALA A 76 -0.03 7.98 -1.50
C ALA A 76 0.26 7.08 -0.28
N CYS A 77 -0.44 5.95 -0.20
CA CYS A 77 -0.21 4.91 0.81
C CYS A 77 1.23 4.38 0.81
N PHE A 78 1.73 3.94 -0.34
CA PHE A 78 3.08 3.39 -0.46
C PHE A 78 4.15 4.44 -0.19
N LYS A 79 3.94 5.70 -0.59
CA LYS A 79 4.81 6.82 -0.25
C LYS A 79 4.94 7.01 1.26
N SER A 80 3.83 7.02 1.99
CA SER A 80 3.86 7.12 3.45
C SER A 80 4.60 5.95 4.09
N VAL A 81 4.33 4.72 3.66
CA VAL A 81 4.96 3.54 4.25
C VAL A 81 6.44 3.42 3.88
N ALA A 82 6.81 3.79 2.66
CA ALA A 82 8.19 3.84 2.21
C ALA A 82 9.04 4.75 3.08
N ASN A 83 8.49 5.91 3.48
CA ASN A 83 9.16 6.83 4.40
C ASN A 83 9.35 6.22 5.80
N ILE A 84 8.34 5.49 6.31
CA ILE A 84 8.38 4.86 7.64
C ILE A 84 9.42 3.73 7.71
N ILE A 85 9.47 2.86 6.70
CA ILE A 85 10.33 1.66 6.73
C ILE A 85 11.73 1.90 6.13
N GLY A 86 12.00 3.09 5.60
CA GLY A 86 13.29 3.44 5.00
C GLY A 86 13.54 2.75 3.67
N VAL A 87 12.55 2.76 2.76
CA VAL A 87 12.75 2.25 1.40
C VAL A 87 13.83 3.06 0.68
N VAL A 88 14.75 2.36 0.04
CA VAL A 88 15.74 2.96 -0.85
C VAL A 88 15.04 3.28 -2.17
N PRO A 89 14.88 4.57 -2.56
CA PRO A 89 14.11 4.95 -3.75
C PRO A 89 14.60 4.23 -5.02
N GLU A 90 15.91 4.11 -5.17
CA GLU A 90 16.51 3.45 -6.32
C GLU A 90 16.10 1.97 -6.46
N LYS A 91 15.92 1.25 -5.35
CA LYS A 91 15.41 -0.14 -5.37
C LYS A 91 13.98 -0.19 -5.88
N SER A 92 13.12 0.74 -5.43
CA SER A 92 11.73 0.80 -5.91
C SER A 92 11.64 1.10 -7.41
N ARG A 93 12.52 1.96 -7.95
CA ARG A 93 12.58 2.32 -9.38
C ARG A 93 13.03 1.17 -10.28
N GLN A 94 13.80 0.23 -9.73
CA GLN A 94 14.32 -0.92 -10.47
C GLN A 94 13.29 -2.07 -10.59
N LEU A 95 12.25 -2.10 -9.73
CA LEU A 95 11.23 -3.15 -9.72
C LEU A 95 10.61 -3.44 -11.10
N PRO A 96 10.17 -2.45 -11.90
CA PRO A 96 9.51 -2.72 -13.18
C PRO A 96 10.42 -3.45 -14.17
N GLN A 97 11.69 -3.03 -14.23
CA GLN A 97 12.68 -3.61 -15.12
C GLN A 97 13.09 -5.01 -14.66
N LEU A 98 13.38 -5.18 -13.37
CA LEU A 98 13.80 -6.47 -12.80
C LEU A 98 12.68 -7.52 -12.81
N CYS A 99 11.44 -7.10 -12.61
CA CYS A 99 10.29 -7.99 -12.66
C CYS A 99 9.69 -8.15 -14.06
N ASN A 100 10.16 -7.39 -15.05
CA ASN A 100 9.62 -7.36 -16.40
C ASN A 100 8.10 -7.05 -16.41
N ILE A 101 7.69 -6.05 -15.63
CA ILE A 101 6.30 -5.61 -15.48
C ILE A 101 6.15 -4.19 -16.04
N SER A 102 5.12 -3.98 -16.88
CA SER A 102 4.65 -2.64 -17.23
C SER A 102 3.74 -2.11 -16.14
N LEU A 103 4.26 -1.22 -15.30
CA LEU A 103 3.45 -0.57 -14.27
C LEU A 103 2.51 0.46 -14.90
N SER A 104 1.26 0.45 -14.44
CA SER A 104 0.25 1.43 -14.87
C SER A 104 0.27 2.71 -14.01
N PHE A 105 1.10 2.75 -12.97
CA PHE A 105 1.33 3.88 -12.08
C PHE A 105 2.70 3.76 -11.40
N PRO A 106 3.32 4.88 -10.97
CA PRO A 106 4.61 4.83 -10.30
C PRO A 106 4.50 4.22 -8.88
N ILE A 107 5.44 3.32 -8.55
CA ILE A 107 5.71 2.83 -7.18
C ILE A 107 6.99 3.52 -6.65
N ASP A 108 7.27 4.73 -7.13
CA ASP A 108 8.39 5.52 -6.62
C ASP A 108 7.87 6.46 -5.51
N PRO A 109 8.41 6.36 -4.28
CA PRO A 109 7.96 7.17 -3.16
C PRO A 109 8.35 8.65 -3.29
N SER A 110 9.23 9.00 -4.22
CA SER A 110 9.67 10.38 -4.49
C SER A 110 8.79 11.09 -5.51
N LEU A 111 7.99 10.36 -6.30
CA LEU A 111 7.12 10.91 -7.32
C LEU A 111 5.81 11.51 -6.74
N ASP A 112 5.19 12.37 -7.53
CA ASP A 112 3.89 12.95 -7.27
C ASP A 112 2.77 11.95 -7.61
N CYS A 113 2.00 11.57 -6.59
CA CYS A 113 0.92 10.59 -6.68
C CYS A 113 -0.37 11.13 -7.33
N ASN A 114 -0.30 12.27 -8.03
CA ASN A 114 -1.48 12.97 -8.55
C ASN A 114 -1.68 12.79 -10.06
N SER A 115 -0.80 12.03 -10.73
CA SER A 115 -0.97 11.65 -12.13
C SER A 115 -1.97 10.51 -12.25
#